data_AF-Q4BX67-F1
#
_entry.id   AF-Q4BX67-F1
#
_cell.length_a   1.000
_cell.length_b   1.000
_cell.length_c   1.000
_cell.angle_alpha   90.00
_cell.angle_beta   90.00
_cell.angle_gamma   90.00
#
_symmetry.space_group_name_H-M   'P 1'
#
loop_
_entity.id
_entity.type
_entity.pdbx_description
1 polymer ?
#
loop_
_entity_poly.entity_id
_entity_poly.type
_entity_poly.pdbx_seq_one_letter_code
_entity_poly.pdbx_strand_id
1 'polypeptide(L)'
;MKYTLTNFFCPKSNYTEIGRSITPAAPGAARLQFAEGLLNQFKNMSQDEQLQAMRDLVNKVSTPVSRAYGVFTNNTKLAFWYTLAELMEAGVVIPVPPSYGLSEEANKTLSTIQSLDFNKQITVLRNAVCDMGIDPLA
;
A
#
# COMPACT_ATOMS: atom_id res chain seq x y z
N MET A 1 -7.04 -12.03 -5.88
CA MET A 1 -5.80 -11.29 -5.54
C MET A 1 -5.93 -9.76 -5.62
N LYS A 2 -6.64 -9.19 -6.63
CA LYS A 2 -6.65 -7.73 -6.91
C LYS A 2 -7.33 -6.82 -5.86
N TYR A 3 -8.02 -7.38 -4.87
CA TYR A 3 -8.79 -6.62 -3.86
C TYR A 3 -8.42 -6.98 -2.41
N THR A 4 -7.55 -7.98 -2.23
CA THR A 4 -7.12 -8.49 -0.92
C THR A 4 -6.13 -7.55 -0.25
N LEU A 5 -5.40 -6.77 -1.04
CA LEU A 5 -4.32 -5.92 -0.57
C LEU A 5 -4.86 -4.65 0.07
N THR A 6 -5.77 -3.94 -0.59
CA THR A 6 -6.39 -2.69 -0.08
C THR A 6 -7.02 -2.88 1.31
N ASN A 7 -7.65 -4.03 1.58
CA ASN A 7 -8.22 -4.33 2.90
C ASN A 7 -7.22 -4.87 3.92
N PHE A 8 -6.07 -5.39 3.48
CA PHE A 8 -4.96 -5.71 4.38
C PHE A 8 -4.28 -4.44 4.93
N PHE A 9 -4.27 -3.35 4.15
CA PHE A 9 -3.75 -2.04 4.56
C PHE A 9 -4.67 -1.27 5.51
N CYS A 10 -5.90 -1.73 5.74
CA CYS A 10 -6.84 -1.11 6.69
C CYS A 10 -7.69 -2.18 7.42
N PRO A 11 -7.10 -2.84 8.43
CA PRO A 11 -7.81 -3.12 9.65
C PRO A 11 -7.07 -2.47 10.82
N LYS A 12 -7.84 -1.89 11.76
CA LYS A 12 -7.47 -1.08 12.95
C LYS A 12 -6.35 -1.62 13.89
N SER A 13 -5.54 -2.60 13.50
CA SER A 13 -4.48 -3.20 14.33
C SER A 13 -3.35 -3.88 13.54
N ASN A 14 -3.59 -4.40 12.32
CA ASN A 14 -2.64 -5.35 11.73
C ASN A 14 -1.53 -4.71 10.87
N TYR A 15 -1.82 -3.62 10.15
CA TYR A 15 -0.80 -2.98 9.29
C TYR A 15 0.20 -2.13 10.07
N THR A 16 -0.19 -1.58 11.22
CA THR A 16 0.72 -0.81 12.08
C THR A 16 1.76 -1.73 12.73
N GLU A 17 1.36 -2.90 13.21
CA GLU A 17 2.28 -3.87 13.82
C GLU A 17 3.13 -4.59 12.76
N ILE A 18 2.52 -5.06 11.68
CA ILE A 18 3.24 -5.69 10.57
C ILE A 18 4.14 -4.66 9.87
N GLY A 19 3.65 -3.47 9.56
CA GLY A 19 4.42 -2.37 8.98
C GLY A 19 5.64 -1.97 9.82
N ARG A 20 5.51 -1.92 11.16
CA ARG A 20 6.64 -1.73 12.07
C ARG A 20 7.65 -2.88 11.99
N SER A 21 7.18 -4.13 11.90
CA SER A 21 8.04 -5.31 11.79
C SER A 21 8.71 -5.51 10.41
N ILE A 22 8.12 -4.94 9.34
CA ILE A 22 8.67 -4.91 7.98
C ILE A 22 9.74 -3.83 7.85
N THR A 23 9.67 -2.80 8.69
CA THR A 23 10.55 -1.63 8.70
C THR A 23 11.58 -1.63 9.86
N PRO A 24 12.31 -2.72 10.20
CA PRO A 24 13.20 -2.69 11.36
C PRO A 24 14.62 -2.16 11.07
N ALA A 25 14.92 -1.52 9.92
CA ALA A 25 16.29 -1.06 9.65
C ALA A 25 16.41 0.24 8.80
N ALA A 26 16.54 1.38 9.51
CA ALA A 26 17.22 2.65 9.14
C ALA A 26 16.67 3.50 7.96
N PRO A 27 17.16 4.75 7.80
CA PRO A 27 16.63 6.00 8.36
C PRO A 27 15.34 6.45 7.65
N GLY A 28 14.22 6.51 8.39
CA GLY A 28 12.89 6.81 7.85
C GLY A 28 12.81 8.10 7.02
N ALA A 29 13.54 9.15 7.42
CA ALA A 29 13.47 10.46 6.75
C ALA A 29 14.05 10.47 5.32
N ALA A 30 15.21 9.85 5.09
CA ALA A 30 15.86 9.90 3.77
C ALA A 30 15.10 9.07 2.72
N ARG A 31 14.48 7.95 3.13
CA ARG A 31 13.65 7.14 2.22
C ARG A 31 12.31 7.81 1.92
N LEU A 32 11.73 8.46 2.92
CA LEU A 32 10.51 9.24 2.74
C LEU A 32 10.71 10.41 1.79
N GLN A 33 11.90 11.04 1.77
CA GLN A 33 12.21 12.11 0.83
C GLN A 33 12.01 11.69 -0.64
N PHE A 34 12.33 10.44 -0.99
CA PHE A 34 12.10 9.91 -2.34
C PHE A 34 10.63 9.62 -2.65
N ALA A 35 9.80 9.39 -1.62
CA ALA A 35 8.36 9.16 -1.72
C ALA A 35 7.53 10.45 -1.53
N GLU A 36 8.14 11.50 -0.99
CA GLU A 36 7.48 12.71 -0.48
C GLU A 36 6.71 13.44 -1.59
N GLY A 37 7.30 13.53 -2.79
CA GLY A 37 6.62 14.12 -3.94
C GLY A 37 5.30 13.43 -4.25
N LEU A 38 5.28 12.10 -4.26
CA LEU A 38 4.06 11.33 -4.53
C LEU A 38 3.09 11.37 -3.35
N LEU A 39 3.58 11.29 -2.10
CA LEU A 39 2.75 11.44 -0.91
C LEU A 39 2.04 12.80 -0.86
N ASN A 40 2.73 13.88 -1.24
CA ASN A 40 2.14 15.21 -1.30
C ASN A 40 1.10 15.34 -2.43
N GLN A 41 1.25 14.61 -3.54
CA GLN A 41 0.18 14.51 -4.54
C GLN A 41 -1.07 13.87 -3.94
N PHE A 42 -0.94 12.75 -3.22
CA PHE A 42 -2.07 12.10 -2.54
C PHE A 42 -2.78 13.03 -1.55
N LYS A 43 -2.03 13.80 -0.75
CA LYS A 43 -2.60 14.77 0.20
C LYS A 43 -3.41 15.89 -0.47
N ASN A 44 -3.09 16.23 -1.72
CA ASN A 44 -3.74 17.29 -2.47
C ASN A 44 -4.87 16.79 -3.39
N MET A 45 -5.06 15.48 -3.50
CA MET A 45 -6.18 14.86 -4.24
C MET A 45 -7.47 14.90 -3.42
N SER A 46 -8.60 14.98 -4.10
CA SER A 46 -9.90 14.64 -3.49
C SER A 46 -9.94 13.17 -3.06
N GLN A 47 -10.85 12.82 -2.15
CA GLN A 47 -10.95 11.44 -1.65
C GLN A 47 -11.23 10.42 -2.76
N ASP A 48 -12.06 10.76 -3.74
CA ASP A 48 -12.34 9.88 -4.88
C ASP A 48 -11.09 9.67 -5.76
N GLU A 49 -10.31 10.73 -5.99
CA GLU A 49 -9.04 10.66 -6.71
C GLU A 49 -7.99 9.84 -5.95
N GLN A 50 -7.89 9.99 -4.63
CA GLN A 50 -7.01 9.17 -3.79
C GLN A 50 -7.36 7.68 -3.92
N LEU A 51 -8.66 7.34 -3.83
CA LEU A 51 -9.13 5.96 -3.97
C LEU A 51 -8.84 5.41 -5.37
N GLN A 52 -9.10 6.19 -6.41
CA GLN A 52 -8.84 5.78 -7.78
C GLN A 52 -7.33 5.59 -8.03
N ALA A 53 -6.48 6.50 -7.54
CA ALA A 53 -5.03 6.39 -7.65
C ALA A 53 -4.49 5.12 -6.97
N MET A 54 -5.00 4.78 -5.77
CA MET A 54 -4.65 3.50 -5.12
C MET A 54 -5.09 2.29 -5.93
N ARG A 55 -6.28 2.32 -6.53
CA ARG A 55 -6.76 1.25 -7.41
C ARG A 55 -5.91 1.11 -8.66
N ASP A 56 -5.48 2.22 -9.25
CA ASP A 56 -4.64 2.25 -10.43
C ASP A 56 -3.25 1.66 -10.15
N LEU A 57 -2.68 1.95 -8.97
CA LEU A 57 -1.42 1.34 -8.51
C LEU A 57 -1.54 -0.19 -8.43
N VAL A 58 -2.61 -0.69 -7.81
CA VAL A 58 -2.87 -2.14 -7.64
C VAL A 58 -3.14 -2.81 -8.99
N ASN A 59 -3.91 -2.16 -9.87
CA ASN A 59 -4.29 -2.70 -11.16
C ASN A 59 -3.23 -2.48 -12.26
N LYS A 60 -2.11 -1.84 -11.92
CA LYS A 60 -1.05 -1.46 -12.86
C LYS A 60 -1.62 -0.68 -14.06
N VAL A 61 -2.52 0.26 -13.80
CA VAL A 61 -3.06 1.15 -14.82
C VAL A 61 -2.03 2.24 -15.13
N SER A 62 -1.78 2.49 -16.42
CA SER A 62 -0.77 3.45 -16.88
C SER A 62 -1.18 4.90 -16.63
N THR A 63 -0.93 5.37 -15.41
CA THR A 63 -1.12 6.75 -14.98
C THR A 63 0.21 7.41 -14.60
N PRO A 64 0.29 8.75 -14.49
CA PRO A 64 1.46 9.43 -13.94
C PRO A 64 1.83 8.91 -12.54
N VAL A 65 0.83 8.65 -11.69
CA VAL A 65 1.02 8.09 -10.34
C VAL A 65 1.64 6.71 -10.39
N SER A 66 1.11 5.80 -11.23
CA SER A 66 1.63 4.43 -11.33
C SER A 66 3.06 4.35 -11.86
N ARG A 67 3.45 5.27 -12.75
CA ARG A 67 4.82 5.41 -13.26
C ARG A 67 5.77 6.01 -12.22
N ALA A 68 5.34 7.08 -11.54
CA ALA A 68 6.12 7.69 -10.46
C ALA A 68 6.35 6.71 -9.29
N TYR A 69 5.36 5.87 -8.99
CA TYR A 69 5.51 4.78 -8.04
C TYR A 69 6.43 3.66 -8.56
N GLY A 70 6.36 3.35 -9.86
CA GLY A 70 7.15 2.28 -10.48
C GLY A 70 8.66 2.47 -10.37
N VAL A 71 9.15 3.72 -10.38
CA VAL A 71 10.59 4.02 -10.25
C VAL A 71 11.13 3.84 -8.82
N PHE A 72 10.26 3.64 -7.83
CA PHE A 72 10.69 3.45 -6.45
C PHE A 72 11.38 2.11 -6.25
N THR A 73 12.46 2.12 -5.47
CA THR A 73 13.04 0.88 -4.94
C THR A 73 12.02 0.15 -4.07
N ASN A 74 12.15 -1.17 -3.91
CA ASN A 74 11.29 -1.97 -3.04
C ASN A 74 11.14 -1.38 -1.62
N ASN A 75 12.23 -0.85 -1.05
CA ASN A 75 12.21 -0.25 0.27
C ASN A 75 11.47 1.10 0.30
N THR A 76 11.56 1.90 -0.77
CA THR A 76 10.81 3.16 -0.91
C THR A 76 9.31 2.87 -1.09
N LYS A 77 8.95 1.83 -1.86
CA LYS A 77 7.57 1.36 -2.02
C LYS A 77 6.94 0.95 -0.68
N LEU A 78 7.69 0.23 0.16
CA LEU A 78 7.24 -0.13 1.51
C LEU A 78 7.04 1.10 2.40
N ALA A 79 8.00 2.02 2.42
CA ALA A 79 7.90 3.25 3.20
C ALA A 79 6.70 4.12 2.76
N PHE A 80 6.47 4.21 1.44
CA PHE A 80 5.31 4.91 0.88
C PHE A 80 3.99 4.36 1.42
N TRP A 81 3.77 3.04 1.34
CA TRP A 81 2.51 2.44 1.81
C TRP A 81 2.34 2.50 3.33
N TYR A 82 3.42 2.39 4.10
CA TYR A 82 3.39 2.60 5.54
C TYR A 82 2.89 4.01 5.88
N THR A 83 3.49 5.04 5.27
CA THR A 83 3.06 6.42 5.51
C THR A 83 1.67 6.71 4.95
N LEU A 84 1.29 6.10 3.83
CA LEU A 84 -0.06 6.23 3.31
C LEU A 84 -1.09 5.67 4.31
N ALA A 85 -0.80 4.55 4.97
CA ALA A 85 -1.64 4.00 6.03
C ALA A 85 -1.70 4.92 7.27
N GLU A 86 -0.58 5.51 7.69
CA GLU A 86 -0.59 6.52 8.77
C GLU A 86 -1.45 7.75 8.40
N LEU A 87 -1.42 8.18 7.14
CA LEU A 87 -2.25 9.27 6.64
C LEU A 87 -3.74 8.90 6.56
N MET A 88 -4.06 7.61 6.35
CA MET A 88 -5.44 7.10 6.44
C MET A 88 -5.97 7.13 7.87
N GLU A 89 -5.16 6.68 8.84
CA GLU A 89 -5.50 6.76 10.26
C GLU A 89 -5.67 8.22 10.74
N ALA A 90 -4.86 9.14 10.20
CA ALA A 90 -4.98 10.57 10.46
C ALA A 90 -6.15 11.25 9.72
N GLY A 91 -6.86 10.55 8.83
CA GLY A 91 -7.97 11.09 8.04
C GLY A 91 -7.55 12.04 6.91
N VAL A 92 -6.26 12.10 6.56
CA VAL A 92 -5.73 12.93 5.46
C VAL A 92 -5.91 12.23 4.11
N VAL A 93 -5.74 10.90 4.09
CA VAL A 93 -6.03 10.05 2.93
C VAL A 93 -7.27 9.22 3.22
N ILE A 94 -8.11 8.99 2.23
CA ILE A 94 -9.33 8.18 2.36
C ILE A 94 -8.98 6.78 2.89
N PRO A 95 -9.54 6.36 4.04
CA PRO A 95 -9.42 4.98 4.50
C PRO A 95 -10.27 4.04 3.65
N VAL A 96 -10.13 2.73 3.84
CA VAL A 96 -11.03 1.77 3.21
C VAL A 96 -12.48 2.07 3.65
N PRO A 97 -13.41 2.30 2.71
CA PRO A 97 -14.80 2.60 3.05
C PRO A 97 -15.44 1.46 3.84
N PRO A 98 -16.25 1.73 4.89
CA PRO A 98 -16.95 0.68 5.64
C PRO A 98 -17.89 -0.17 4.78
N SER A 99 -18.39 0.39 3.67
CA SER A 99 -19.24 -0.30 2.70
C SER A 99 -18.47 -1.23 1.75
N TYR A 100 -17.14 -1.29 1.85
CA TYR A 100 -16.32 -2.09 0.97
C TYR A 100 -16.27 -3.56 1.43
N GLY A 101 -17.03 -4.41 0.75
CA GLY A 101 -17.00 -5.87 0.92
C GLY A 101 -15.94 -6.53 0.05
N LEU A 102 -15.17 -7.44 0.63
CA LEU A 102 -14.30 -8.34 -0.14
C LEU A 102 -15.13 -9.36 -0.92
N SER A 103 -14.71 -9.68 -2.15
CA SER A 103 -15.25 -10.84 -2.86
C SER A 103 -14.96 -12.12 -2.07
N GLU A 104 -15.72 -13.18 -2.34
CA GLU A 104 -15.53 -14.47 -1.66
C GLU A 104 -14.10 -15.00 -1.88
N GLU A 105 -13.56 -14.85 -3.08
CA GLU A 105 -12.18 -15.24 -3.43
C GLU A 105 -11.16 -14.37 -2.71
N ALA A 106 -11.43 -13.07 -2.57
CA ALA A 106 -10.57 -12.16 -1.86
C ALA A 106 -10.56 -12.46 -0.35
N ASN A 107 -11.69 -12.84 0.23
CA ASN A 107 -11.82 -13.32 1.61
C ASN A 107 -11.04 -14.63 1.82
N LYS A 108 -11.19 -15.62 0.94
CA LYS A 108 -10.42 -16.88 1.01
C LYS A 108 -8.91 -16.64 0.94
N THR A 109 -8.48 -15.72 0.08
CA THR A 109 -7.07 -15.32 -0.04
C THR A 109 -6.60 -14.63 1.24
N LEU A 110 -7.39 -13.70 1.80
CA LEU A 110 -7.12 -13.02 3.06
C LEU A 110 -6.94 -14.02 4.21
N SER A 111 -7.89 -14.95 4.39
CA SER A 111 -7.82 -15.99 5.42
C SER A 111 -6.60 -16.89 5.26
N THR A 112 -6.23 -17.23 4.03
CA THR A 112 -5.01 -18.01 3.74
C THR A 112 -3.76 -17.26 4.15
N ILE A 113 -3.68 -15.95 3.90
CA ILE A 113 -2.53 -15.14 4.32
C ILE A 113 -2.48 -15.05 5.84
N GLN A 114 -3.62 -14.83 6.50
CA GLN A 114 -3.70 -14.72 7.97
C GLN A 114 -3.32 -16.02 8.70
N SER A 115 -3.44 -17.18 8.07
CA SER A 115 -3.03 -18.47 8.64
C SER A 115 -1.54 -18.78 8.48
N LEU A 116 -0.78 -17.96 7.73
CA LEU A 116 0.66 -18.11 7.59
C LEU A 116 1.39 -17.64 8.86
N ASP A 117 2.59 -18.18 9.08
CA ASP A 117 3.52 -17.63 10.09
C ASP A 117 3.83 -16.15 9.81
N PHE A 118 4.08 -15.37 10.86
CA PHE A 118 4.28 -13.92 10.78
C PHE A 118 5.31 -13.49 9.71
N ASN A 119 6.46 -14.17 9.63
CA ASN A 119 7.49 -13.87 8.63
C ASN A 119 7.02 -14.12 7.17
N LYS A 120 6.14 -15.10 6.97
CA LYS A 120 5.55 -15.39 5.66
C LYS A 120 4.48 -14.36 5.30
N GLN A 121 3.69 -13.89 6.27
CA GLN A 121 2.76 -12.77 6.07
C GLN A 121 3.50 -11.52 5.60
N ILE A 122 4.60 -11.16 6.28
CA ILE A 122 5.50 -10.07 5.90
C ILE A 122 6.00 -10.24 4.46
N THR A 123 6.45 -11.45 4.11
CA THR A 123 7.01 -11.72 2.78
C THR A 123 5.96 -11.55 1.69
N VAL A 124 4.75 -12.08 1.90
CA VAL A 124 3.63 -11.93 0.96
C VAL A 124 3.27 -10.45 0.77
N LEU A 125 3.13 -9.70 1.86
CA LEU A 125 2.78 -8.28 1.81
C LEU A 125 3.86 -7.45 1.12
N ARG A 126 5.15 -7.71 1.43
CA ARG A 126 6.27 -7.05 0.76
C ARG A 126 6.24 -7.31 -0.74
N ASN A 127 6.12 -8.57 -1.15
CA ASN A 127 6.12 -8.93 -2.57
C ASN A 127 4.93 -8.29 -3.30
N ALA A 128 3.77 -8.27 -2.67
CA ALA A 128 2.58 -7.66 -3.23
C ALA A 128 2.76 -6.14 -3.46
N VAL A 129 3.33 -5.41 -2.50
CA VAL A 129 3.65 -3.99 -2.64
C VAL A 129 4.68 -3.75 -3.76
N CYS A 130 5.74 -4.55 -3.80
CA CYS A 130 6.80 -4.41 -4.78
C CYS A 130 6.30 -4.62 -6.23
N ASP A 131 5.29 -5.48 -6.41
CA ASP A 131 4.70 -5.80 -7.71
C ASP A 131 3.74 -4.71 -8.24
N MET A 132 3.31 -3.76 -7.41
CA MET A 132 2.40 -2.68 -7.82
C MET A 132 3.07 -1.59 -8.68
N GLY A 133 2.23 -0.82 -9.36
CA GLY A 133 2.62 0.25 -10.28
C GLY A 133 3.03 -0.26 -11.65
N ILE A 134 3.63 0.61 -12.44
CA ILE A 134 4.22 0.28 -13.74
C ILE A 134 5.66 0.73 -13.72
N ASP A 135 6.58 -0.19 -13.93
CA ASP A 135 7.95 0.14 -14.25
C ASP A 135 7.97 0.86 -15.62
N PRO A 136 8.32 2.15 -15.69
CA PRO A 136 8.34 2.87 -16.95
C PRO A 136 9.50 2.43 -17.87
N LEU A 137 10.40 1.56 -17.39
CA LEU A 137 11.58 1.07 -18.11
C LEU A 137 11.48 -0.41 -18.51
N ALA A 138 10.40 -1.10 -18.13
CA ALA A 138 10.17 -2.53 -18.43
C ALA A 138 9.52 -2.78 -19.79
#